data_AF-A0A5C7EHG2-F1
#
_entry.id   AF-A0A5C7EHG2-F1
#
_cell.length_a   1.000
_cell.length_b   1.000
_cell.length_c   1.000
_cell.angle_alpha   90.00
_cell.angle_beta   90.00
_cell.angle_gamma   90.00
#
_symmetry.space_group_name_H-M   'P 1'
#
loop_
_entity.id
_entity.type
_entity.pdbx_description
1 polymer ?
#
loop_
_entity_poly.entity_id
_entity_poly.type
_entity_poly.pdbx_seq_one_letter_code
_entity_poly.pdbx_strand_id
1 'polypeptide(L)'
;MATITFDTHKFIRRLQEAGLTEAQAEALADAFRDAQGEADLVTKKDLQIELAPIKADITVVKWMLGLLLGGVLALILKAFFPG
;
A
#
# COMPACT_ATOMS: atom_id res chain seq x y z
N MET A 1 0.66 -11.72 -1.94
CA MET A 1 0.53 -11.08 -3.24
C MET A 1 -0.94 -11.13 -3.61
N ALA A 2 -1.56 -10.00 -3.93
CA ALA A 2 -2.89 -10.03 -4.54
C ALA A 2 -2.66 -10.35 -6.01
N THR A 3 -2.78 -11.62 -6.37
CA THR A 3 -2.65 -12.04 -7.76
C THR A 3 -3.88 -11.54 -8.51
N ILE A 4 -3.72 -10.55 -9.38
CA ILE A 4 -4.76 -10.20 -10.35
C ILE A 4 -4.73 -11.33 -11.38
N THR A 5 -5.69 -12.25 -11.31
CA THR A 5 -5.78 -13.36 -12.26
C THR A 5 -6.24 -12.82 -13.61
N PHE A 6 -5.35 -12.82 -14.59
CA PHE A 6 -5.69 -12.52 -15.98
C PHE A 6 -6.29 -13.77 -16.65
N ASP A 7 -7.58 -13.71 -16.99
CA ASP A 7 -8.27 -14.78 -17.71
C ASP A 7 -8.03 -14.64 -19.21
N THR A 8 -6.97 -15.30 -19.68
CA THR A 8 -6.56 -15.31 -21.09
C THR A 8 -7.69 -15.75 -22.01
N HIS A 9 -8.49 -16.75 -21.60
CA HIS A 9 -9.56 -17.29 -22.44
C HIS A 9 -10.71 -16.28 -22.60
N LYS A 10 -11.12 -15.62 -21.52
CA LYS A 10 -12.15 -14.56 -21.59
C LYS A 10 -11.67 -13.36 -22.40
N PHE A 11 -10.38 -13.03 -22.33
CA PHE A 11 -9.78 -11.95 -23.10
C PHE A 11 -9.76 -12.25 -24.60
N ILE A 12 -9.27 -13.44 -25.00
CA ILE A 12 -9.28 -13.90 -26.40
C ILE A 12 -10.70 -13.90 -26.96
N ARG A 13 -11.67 -14.45 -26.21
CA ARG A 13 -13.07 -14.50 -26.66
C ARG A 13 -13.65 -13.11 -26.91
N ARG A 14 -13.34 -12.13 -26.05
CA ARG A 14 -13.77 -10.73 -26.22
C ARG A 14 -13.20 -10.10 -27.50
N LEU A 15 -11.94 -10.41 -27.82
CA LEU A 15 -11.29 -9.92 -29.04
C LEU A 15 -11.91 -10.55 -30.30
N GLN A 16 -12.20 -11.85 -30.25
CA GLN A 16 -12.90 -12.55 -31.32
C GLN A 16 -14.33 -12.01 -31.53
N GLU A 17 -15.08 -11.78 -30.45
CA GLU A 17 -16.40 -11.12 -30.48
C GLU A 17 -16.33 -9.71 -31.09
N ALA A 18 -15.18 -9.03 -30.97
CA ALA A 18 -14.91 -7.73 -31.59
C ALA A 18 -14.40 -7.82 -33.05
N GLY A 19 -14.29 -9.02 -33.61
CA GLY A 19 -13.90 -9.25 -35.01
C GLY A 19 -12.42 -9.51 -35.25
N LEU A 20 -11.60 -9.70 -34.21
CA LEU A 20 -10.21 -10.16 -34.38
C LEU A 20 -10.17 -11.65 -34.72
N THR A 21 -9.20 -12.04 -35.54
CA THR A 21 -8.92 -13.46 -35.78
C THR A 21 -8.34 -14.11 -34.52
N GLU A 22 -8.47 -15.43 -34.39
CA GLU A 22 -7.92 -16.19 -33.26
C GLU A 22 -6.42 -15.94 -33.05
N ALA A 23 -5.63 -16.00 -34.13
CA ALA A 23 -4.19 -15.72 -34.08
C ALA A 23 -3.86 -14.29 -33.59
N GLN A 24 -4.67 -13.29 -33.96
CA GLN A 24 -4.47 -11.92 -33.46
C GLN A 24 -4.88 -11.78 -32.00
N ALA A 25 -5.97 -12.45 -31.60
CA ALA A 25 -6.45 -12.42 -30.23
C ALA A 25 -5.48 -13.11 -29.27
N GLU A 26 -4.90 -14.25 -29.68
CA GLU A 26 -3.84 -14.94 -28.94
C GLU A 26 -2.57 -14.08 -28.82
N ALA A 27 -2.08 -13.53 -29.94
CA ALA A 27 -0.89 -12.69 -29.93
C ALA A 27 -1.04 -11.46 -29.02
N LEU A 28 -2.23 -10.84 -29.00
CA LEU A 28 -2.51 -9.72 -28.12
C LEU A 28 -2.64 -10.14 -26.66
N ALA A 29 -3.20 -11.31 -26.39
CA ALA A 29 -3.31 -11.86 -25.04
C ALA A 29 -1.94 -12.19 -24.44
N ASP A 30 -1.04 -12.74 -25.25
CA ASP A 30 0.33 -13.04 -24.85
C ASP A 30 1.13 -11.77 -24.60
N ALA A 31 1.11 -10.80 -25.53
CA ALA A 31 1.78 -9.52 -25.34
C ALA A 31 1.28 -8.76 -24.09
N PHE A 32 -0.02 -8.84 -23.80
CA PHE A 32 -0.60 -8.21 -22.60
C PHE A 32 -0.24 -8.95 -21.31
N ARG A 33 -0.11 -10.28 -21.35
CA ARG A 33 0.37 -11.08 -20.21
C ARG A 33 1.82 -10.75 -19.88
N ASP A 34 2.66 -10.64 -20.90
CA ASP A 34 4.07 -10.32 -20.74
C ASP A 34 4.25 -8.90 -20.18
N ALA A 35 3.52 -7.92 -20.72
CA ALA A 35 3.54 -6.53 -20.23
C ALA A 35 3.03 -6.39 -18.78
N GLN A 36 2.03 -7.18 -18.37
CA GLN A 36 1.58 -7.20 -16.97
C GLN A 36 2.56 -7.91 -16.03
N GLY A 37 3.34 -8.88 -16.53
CA GLY A 37 4.38 -9.55 -15.76
C GLY A 37 5.57 -8.66 -15.40
N GLU A 38 5.83 -7.64 -16.23
CA GLU A 38 6.90 -6.65 -16.03
C GLU A 38 6.48 -5.44 -15.18
N ALA A 39 5.19 -5.28 -14.89
CA ALA A 39 4.72 -4.22 -14.00
C ALA A 39 5.13 -4.55 -12.56
N ASP A 40 6.10 -3.82 -12.03
CA ASP A 40 6.56 -3.91 -10.64
C ASP A 40 5.44 -3.37 -9.72
N LEU A 41 4.46 -4.23 -9.43
CA LEU A 41 3.28 -3.87 -8.67
C LEU A 41 3.68 -3.68 -7.20
N VAL A 42 3.77 -2.42 -6.75
CA VAL A 42 3.90 -2.10 -5.32
C VAL A 42 2.69 -2.70 -4.59
N THR A 43 2.92 -3.76 -3.82
CA THR A 43 1.82 -4.44 -3.14
C THR A 43 1.44 -3.67 -1.88
N LYS A 44 0.20 -3.86 -1.41
CA LYS A 44 -0.22 -3.33 -0.11
C LYS A 44 0.70 -3.78 1.04
N LYS A 45 1.38 -4.92 0.89
CA LYS A 45 2.35 -5.42 1.88
C LYS A 45 3.62 -4.57 1.90
N ASP A 46 4.11 -4.16 0.74
CA ASP A 46 5.32 -3.34 0.63
C ASP A 46 5.09 -1.96 1.27
N LEU A 47 3.93 -1.35 1.01
CA LEU A 47 3.51 -0.14 1.71
C LEU A 47 3.38 -0.33 3.22
N GLN A 48 2.87 -1.47 3.70
CA GLN A 48 2.78 -1.74 5.13
C GLN A 48 4.15 -1.89 5.79
N ILE A 49 5.13 -2.47 5.08
CA ILE A 49 6.50 -2.64 5.55
C ILE A 49 7.17 -1.27 5.70
N GLU A 50 7.03 -0.39 4.71
CA GLU A 50 7.60 0.97 4.77
C GLU A 50 6.91 1.87 5.81
N LEU A 51 5.61 1.70 6.03
CA LEU A 51 4.86 2.49 7.00
C LEU A 51 5.04 2.00 8.45
N ALA A 52 5.46 0.76 8.67
CA ALA A 52 5.68 0.20 10.00
C ALA A 52 6.69 1.01 10.85
N PRO A 53 7.90 1.36 10.37
CA PRO A 53 8.84 2.16 11.14
C PRO A 53 8.29 3.55 11.45
N ILE A 54 7.64 4.21 10.47
CA ILE A 54 7.05 5.54 10.66
C ILE A 54 5.98 5.53 11.76
N LYS A 55 5.14 4.48 11.81
CA LYS A 55 4.14 4.33 12.87
C LYS A 55 4.76 4.11 14.25
N ALA A 56 5.86 3.36 14.32
CA ALA A 56 6.60 3.16 15.55
C ALA A 56 7.20 4.49 16.06
N ASP A 57 7.84 5.26 15.18
CA ASP A 57 8.42 6.56 15.53
C ASP A 57 7.36 7.55 16.00
N ILE A 58 6.20 7.63 15.31
CA ILE A 58 5.07 8.47 15.74
C ILE A 58 4.56 8.06 17.13
N THR A 59 4.59 6.77 17.45
CA THR A 59 4.16 6.28 18.76
C THR A 59 5.14 6.72 19.85
N VAL A 60 6.44 6.64 19.60
CA VAL A 60 7.47 7.11 20.53
C VAL A 60 7.36 8.62 20.75
N VAL A 61 7.20 9.40 19.67
CA VAL A 61 7.03 10.86 19.73
C VAL A 61 5.80 11.23 20.55
N LYS A 62 4.68 10.51 20.40
CA LYS A 62 3.47 10.75 21.21
C LYS A 62 3.72 10.56 22.70
N TRP A 63 4.45 9.53 23.10
CA TRP A 63 4.78 9.28 24.50
C TRP A 63 5.74 10.33 25.06
N MET A 64 6.75 10.73 24.29
CA MET A 64 7.66 11.81 24.68
C MET A 64 6.90 13.12 24.89
N LEU A 65 5.99 13.46 23.97
CA LEU A 65 5.17 14.66 24.09
C LEU A 65 4.25 14.60 25.31
N GLY A 66 3.61 13.45 25.57
CA GLY A 66 2.81 13.24 26.76
C GLY A 66 3.61 13.40 28.06
N LEU A 67 4.82 12.84 28.11
CA LEU A 67 5.72 12.98 29.25
C LEU A 67 6.17 14.44 29.44
N LEU A 68 6.51 15.14 28.36
CA LEU A 68 6.87 16.57 28.39
C LEU A 68 5.72 17.42 28.92
N LEU A 69 4.52 17.24 28.37
CA LEU A 69 3.32 17.97 28.81
C LEU A 69 3.00 17.68 30.27
N GLY A 70 3.05 16.41 30.68
CA GLY A 70 2.86 16.01 32.08
C GLY A 70 3.89 16.62 33.02
N GLY A 71 5.17 16.62 32.61
CA GLY A 71 6.26 17.23 33.38
C GLY A 71 6.09 18.75 33.51
N VAL A 72 5.75 19.45 32.43
CA VAL A 72 5.48 20.89 32.45
C VAL A 72 4.27 21.20 33.35
N LEU A 73 3.19 20.42 33.25
CA LEU A 73 2.03 20.58 34.12
C LEU A 73 2.38 20.37 35.59
N ALA A 74 3.19 19.36 35.92
CA ALA A 74 3.65 19.10 37.28
C ALA A 74 4.48 20.27 37.83
N LEU A 75 5.36 20.85 37.02
CA LEU A 75 6.14 22.04 37.40
C LEU A 75 5.25 23.25 37.65
N ILE A 76 4.26 23.47 36.80
CA ILE A 76 3.27 24.54 36.98
C ILE A 76 2.52 24.33 38.31
N LEU A 77 1.98 23.13 38.55
CA LEU A 77 1.27 22.83 39.80
C LEU A 77 2.16 23.05 41.02
N LYS A 78 3.41 22.56 41.00
CA LYS A 78 4.39 22.75 42.09
C LYS A 78 4.71 24.23 42.35
N ALA A 79 4.79 25.05 41.29
CA ALA A 79 5.13 26.47 41.38
C ALA A 79 3.98 27.34 41.89
N PHE A 80 2.74 27.04 41.47
CA PHE A 80 1.56 27.84 41.80
C PHE A 80 0.74 27.32 42.99
N PHE A 81 0.87 26.04 43.34
CA PHE A 81 0.16 25.40 44.46
C PHE A 81 1.14 24.59 45.34
N PRO A 82 2.07 25.26 46.07
CA PRO A 82 3.15 24.61 46.80
C PRO A 82 2.75 23.98 48.15
N GLY A 83 1.44 23.87 48.43
CA GLY A 83 0.88 23.47 49.73
C GLY A 83 1.36 22.13 50.26
#